data_AF-A0A2E4IAZ9-F1
#
_entry.id   AF-A0A2E4IAZ9-F1
#
_cell.length_a   1.000
_cell.length_b   1.000
_cell.length_c   1.000
_cell.angle_alpha   90.00
_cell.angle_beta   90.00
_cell.angle_gamma   90.00
#
_symmetry.space_group_name_H-M   'P 1'
#
loop_
_entity.id
_entity.type
_entity.pdbx_description
1 polymer ?
#
loop_
_entity_poly.entity_id
_entity_poly.type
_entity_poly.pdbx_seq_one_letter_code
_entity_poly.pdbx_strand_id
1 'polypeptide(L)' 'MDTSKSNYSIRRIASSDNDKVRGILLSVMADFDCIGEGYSSSDLEVQSMYEAFTNDQSAFFVISDQENVLYGCG' A
#
# COMPACT_ATOMS: atom_id res chain seq x y z
N MET A 1 19.49 -21.68 -3.01
CA MET A 1 18.50 -20.59 -2.94
C MET A 1 18.01 -20.39 -4.36
N ASP A 2 16.73 -20.62 -4.62
CA ASP A 2 16.14 -20.39 -5.93
C ASP A 2 16.28 -18.90 -6.27
N THR A 3 17.00 -18.61 -7.35
CA THR A 3 17.24 -17.26 -7.87
C THR A 3 16.33 -16.96 -9.06
N SER A 4 15.15 -17.59 -9.16
CA SER A 4 14.13 -17.09 -10.06
C SER A 4 13.82 -15.65 -9.63
N LYS A 5 14.21 -14.67 -10.46
CA LYS A 5 13.82 -13.27 -10.26
C LYS A 5 12.29 -13.27 -10.27
N SER A 6 11.68 -13.16 -9.09
CA SER A 6 10.25 -12.85 -9.00
C SER A 6 10.04 -11.58 -9.81
N ASN A 7 9.24 -11.67 -10.87
CA ASN A 7 8.95 -10.55 -11.75
C ASN A 7 7.99 -9.60 -11.04
N TYR A 8 8.56 -8.74 -10.21
CA TYR A 8 7.84 -7.64 -9.59
C TYR A 8 7.70 -6.47 -10.56
N SER A 9 6.58 -5.79 -10.47
CA SER A 9 6.28 -4.57 -11.21
C SER A 9 5.87 -3.46 -10.23
N ILE A 10 6.26 -2.23 -10.55
CA ILE A 10 5.77 -1.03 -9.87
C ILE A 10 4.70 -0.41 -10.77
N ARG A 11 3.51 -0.18 -10.23
CA ARG A 11 2.41 0.48 -10.93
C ARG A 11 1.70 1.47 -10.01
N ARG A 12 0.93 2.38 -10.59
CA ARG A 12 0.01 3.22 -9.80
C ARG A 12 -1.00 2.32 -9.07
N ILE A 13 -1.42 2.75 -7.88
CA ILE A 13 -2.52 2.13 -7.14
C ILE A 13 -3.81 2.18 -7.97
N ALA A 14 -4.63 1.14 -7.85
CA ALA A 14 -6.00 1.08 -8.34
C ALA A 14 -6.98 1.02 -7.16
N SER A 15 -8.24 1.40 -7.36
CA SER A 15 -9.26 1.36 -6.30
C SER A 15 -9.43 -0.03 -5.68
N SER A 16 -9.19 -1.10 -6.45
CA SER A 16 -9.20 -2.49 -5.97
C SER A 16 -8.08 -2.84 -4.99
N ASP A 17 -7.04 -2.01 -4.87
CA ASP A 17 -5.90 -2.27 -4.00
C ASP A 17 -6.09 -1.72 -2.58
N ASN A 18 -7.10 -0.87 -2.35
CA ASN A 18 -7.30 -0.13 -1.09
C ASN A 18 -7.24 -1.03 0.15
N ASP A 19 -8.00 -2.12 0.18
CA ASP A 19 -8.03 -3.02 1.34
C ASP A 19 -6.68 -3.68 1.62
N LYS A 20 -5.94 -4.02 0.56
CA LYS A 20 -4.65 -4.70 0.69
C LYS A 20 -3.54 -3.72 1.07
N VAL A 21 -3.54 -2.52 0.51
CA VAL A 21 -2.66 -1.41 0.89
C VAL A 21 -2.89 -1.04 2.35
N ARG A 22 -4.14 -0.88 2.77
CA ARG A 22 -4.51 -0.66 4.17
C ARG A 22 -3.94 -1.75 5.08
N GLY A 23 -4.08 -3.01 4.69
CA GLY A 23 -3.54 -4.14 5.44
C GLY A 23 -2.02 -4.07 5.61
N ILE A 24 -1.28 -3.74 4.54
CA ILE A 24 0.18 -3.59 4.57
C ILE A 24 0.57 -2.42 5.49
N LEU A 25 -0.05 -1.24 5.30
CA LEU A 25 0.23 -0.05 6.11
C LEU A 25 -0.01 -0.33 7.59
N LEU A 26 -1.19 -0.84 7.96
CA LEU A 26 -1.52 -1.11 9.36
C LEU A 26 -0.63 -2.20 9.97
N SER A 27 -0.22 -3.21 9.21
CA SER A 27 0.73 -4.23 9.67
C SER A 27 2.07 -3.60 10.02
N VAL A 28 2.62 -2.76 9.14
CA VAL A 28 3.89 -2.08 9.40
C VAL A 28 3.75 -1.13 10.59
N MET A 29 2.67 -0.35 10.66
CA MET A 29 2.47 0.58 11.77
C MET A 29 2.34 -0.14 13.11
N ALA A 30 1.72 -1.32 13.14
CA ALA A 30 1.62 -2.14 14.35
C ALA A 30 3.01 -2.63 14.82
N ASP A 31 3.92 -2.99 13.90
CA ASP A 31 5.28 -3.44 14.27
C ASP A 31 6.10 -2.38 15.00
N PHE A 32 5.72 -1.11 14.88
CA PHE A 32 6.37 0.04 15.53
C PHE A 32 5.48 0.73 16.57
N ASP A 33 4.42 0.07 17.05
CA ASP A 33 3.46 0.62 18.03
C ASP A 33 2.82 1.95 17.60
N CYS A 34 2.73 2.20 16.29
CA CYS A 34 2.16 3.42 15.69
C CYS A 34 0.65 3.27 15.42
N ILE A 35 -0.11 2.74 16.38
CA ILE A 35 -1.55 2.50 16.25
C ILE A 35 -2.32 3.47 17.14
N GLY A 36 -3.29 4.19 16.54
CA GLY A 36 -4.21 5.06 17.27
C GLY A 36 -4.01 6.55 16.99
N GLU A 37 -4.61 7.39 17.83
CA GLU A 37 -4.63 8.84 17.66
C GLU A 37 -3.22 9.42 17.62
N GLY A 38 -2.98 10.37 16.71
CA GLY A 38 -1.67 10.96 16.48
C GLY A 38 -0.79 10.21 15.46
N TYR A 39 -1.26 9.05 14.97
CA TYR A 39 -0.64 8.33 13.85
C TYR A 39 -1.61 8.22 12.67
N SER A 40 -1.05 8.06 11.47
CA SER A 40 -1.86 7.91 10.25
C SER A 40 -2.71 6.63 10.22
N SER A 41 -2.50 5.68 11.14
CA SER A 41 -3.34 4.48 11.30
C SER A 41 -4.79 4.82 11.67
N SER A 42 -5.04 6.02 12.18
CA SER A 42 -6.38 6.55 12.47
C SER A 42 -6.94 7.44 11.37
N ASP A 43 -6.14 7.80 10.35
CA ASP A 43 -6.58 8.70 9.29
C ASP A 43 -7.57 8.00 8.36
N LEU A 44 -8.63 8.71 7.97
CA LEU A 44 -9.63 8.19 7.03
C LEU A 44 -9.02 7.89 5.65
N GLU A 45 -7.97 8.62 5.27
CA GLU A 45 -7.24 8.41 4.00
C GLU A 45 -6.67 7.00 3.89
N VAL A 46 -6.24 6.38 5.00
CA VAL A 46 -5.71 5.00 5.02
C VAL A 46 -6.78 3.97 4.67
N GLN A 47 -8.07 4.32 4.75
CA GLN A 47 -9.16 3.47 4.28
C GLN A 47 -9.39 3.54 2.77
N SER A 48 -8.87 4.57 2.09
CA SER A 48 -9.16 4.87 0.68
C SER A 48 -7.97 5.61 0.02
N MET A 49 -6.82 4.93 -0.01
CA MET A 49 -5.55 5.50 -0.48
C MET A 49 -5.56 5.81 -1.98
N TYR A 50 -6.29 5.05 -2.80
CA TYR A 50 -6.46 5.38 -4.22
C TYR A 50 -7.11 6.75 -4.36
N GLU A 51 -8.27 6.95 -3.71
CA GLU A 51 -9.03 8.19 -3.77
C GLU A 51 -8.22 9.38 -3.21
N ALA A 52 -7.52 9.19 -2.09
CA ALA A 52 -6.71 10.24 -1.46
C ALA A 52 -5.53 10.72 -2.33
N PHE A 53 -5.05 9.91 -3.29
CA PHE A 53 -3.86 10.18 -4.11
C PHE A 53 -4.16 10.21 -5.63
N THR A 54 -5.41 10.48 -6.04
CA THR A 54 -5.80 10.61 -7.46
C THR A 54 -5.72 12.05 -8.02
N ASN A 55 -5.19 12.98 -7.26
CA ASN A 55 -5.10 14.41 -7.54
C ASN A 55 -3.91 14.73 -8.48
N ASP A 56 -3.95 15.87 -9.19
CA ASP A 56 -2.99 16.21 -10.26
C ASP A 56 -1.51 16.31 -9.85
N GLN A 57 -1.19 16.35 -8.56
CA GLN A 57 0.19 16.48 -8.04
C GLN A 57 0.53 15.47 -6.94
N SER A 58 -0.25 14.39 -6.85
CA SER A 58 0.02 13.25 -5.97
C SER A 58 0.01 11.97 -6.79
N ALA A 59 0.76 10.97 -6.34
CA ALA A 59 0.73 9.63 -6.90
C ALA A 59 1.10 8.65 -5.80
N PHE A 60 0.41 7.51 -5.79
CA PHE A 60 0.70 6.41 -4.90
C PHE A 60 0.91 5.15 -5.74
N PHE A 61 1.95 4.40 -5.41
CA PHE A 61 2.40 3.25 -6.17
C PHE A 61 2.32 1.99 -5.33
N VAL A 62 2.23 0.87 -6.03
CA VAL A 62 2.23 -0.46 -5.46
C VAL A 62 3.24 -1.36 -6.18
N ILE A 63 3.80 -2.31 -5.44
CA ILE A 63 4.66 -3.36 -5.95
C ILE A 63 3.83 -4.64 -6.01
N SER A 64 3.67 -5.22 -7.21
CA SER A 64 2.95 -6.48 -7.39
C SER A 64 3.71 -7.48 -8.27
N ASP A 65 3.44 -8.76 -8.09
CA ASP A 65 3.88 -9.80 -9.03
C ASP A 65 2.96 -9.90 -10.27
N GLN A 66 3.18 -10.93 -11.10
CA GLN A 66 2.40 -11.19 -12.31
C GLN A 66 0.97 -11.66 -12.03
N GLU A 67 0.68 -12.16 -10.82
CA GLU A 67 -0.65 -12.56 -10.37
C GLU A 67 -1.40 -11.41 -9.66
N ASN A 68 -0.82 -10.20 -9.69
CA ASN A 68 -1.30 -9.00 -8.99
C ASN A 68 -1.31 -9.12 -7.45
N VAL A 69 -0.52 -10.04 -6.88
CA VAL A 69 -0.32 -10.08 -5.43
C VAL A 69 0.52 -8.87 -5.02
N LEU A 70 0.02 -8.10 -4.05
CA LEU A 70 0.67 -6.89 -3.54
C LEU A 70 1.68 -7.22 -2.43
N TYR A 71 2.89 -6.67 -2.56
CA TYR A 71 4.02 -6.88 -1.64
C TYR A 71 4.47 -5.59 -0.94
N GLY A 72 4.12 -4.42 -1.48
CA GLY A 72 4.51 -3.13 -0.91
C GLY A 72 3.80 -1.97 -1.60
N CYS A 73 3.88 -0.79 -1.00
CA CYS A 73 3.25 0.44 -1.48
C CYS A 73 3.95 1.70 -0.97
N GLY A 74 3.73 2.83 -1.64
CA GLY A 74 4.28 4.15 -1.26
C GLY A 74 4.10 5.24 -2.31
#